data_AF-A0A9N9AS78-F1
#
_entry.id   AF-A0A9N9AS78-F1
#
_cell.length_a   1.000
_cell.length_b   1.000
_cell.length_c   1.000
_cell.angle_alpha   90.00
_cell.angle_beta   90.00
_cell.angle_gamma   90.00
#
_symmetry.space_group_name_H-M   'P 1'
#
loop_
_entity.id
_entity.type
_entity.pdbx_description
1 polymer ?
#
loop_
_entity_poly.entity_id
_entity_poly.type
_entity_poly.pdbx_seq_one_letter_code
_entity_poly.pdbx_strand_id
1 'polypeptide(L)'
;MYSAGAFWLNGTSYEYHILESNIYPNIGKYDNLLVNDTDSFATTRLVDGEHHLRSTSDHNHAAEANRINVIRSVNTVKERARETSERPAQIIQTVAANSSREIHPYLPSRDALSQTVKRIRRSELPTEPESLDDLVIPENLTTTFDGSAFLIRDSDLGQNRILIFTTTSNIRYLEQSPFWIMDGTFKTVPTIFKQLYTIHGSVGGNDNSRIMPLVYALMSSKSEQCYRRLFQDIINFSEEENIDLQPQFILTDFEQAAINAAREEFPGVRNKGCHFHLAQNVYRRVQMSGLSTQYGNNENFSLLIRHIPALAFLPPMKFLRLLMN
;
A
#
# COMPACT_ATOMS: atom_id res chain seq x y z
N MET A 1 8.13 17.67 24.65
CA MET A 1 8.81 18.37 25.77
C MET A 1 8.57 17.53 27.02
N TYR A 2 9.58 16.86 27.56
CA TYR A 2 9.41 16.02 28.76
C TYR A 2 9.25 16.95 29.97
N SER A 3 8.09 16.91 30.64
CA SER A 3 7.91 17.58 31.93
C SER A 3 8.58 16.71 32.98
N ALA A 4 9.69 17.17 33.56
CA ALA A 4 10.21 16.63 34.80
C ALA A 4 9.37 17.20 35.95
N GLY A 5 8.97 16.34 36.88
CA GLY A 5 8.18 16.72 38.05
C GLY A 5 8.67 15.99 39.30
N ALA A 6 8.13 16.38 40.44
CA ALA A 6 8.31 15.68 41.70
C ALA A 6 6.96 15.13 42.17
N PHE A 7 6.91 13.89 42.65
CA PHE A 7 5.74 13.36 43.37
C PHE A 7 6.13 12.98 44.79
N TRP A 8 5.16 12.99 45.70
CA TRP A 8 5.38 12.69 47.11
C TRP A 8 4.90 11.28 47.43
N LEU A 9 5.75 10.47 48.04
CA LEU A 9 5.39 9.16 48.59
C LEU A 9 5.81 9.08 50.05
N ASN A 10 4.86 8.81 50.95
CA ASN A 10 5.11 8.68 52.40
C ASN A 10 5.94 9.84 53.00
N GLY A 11 5.69 11.07 52.55
CA GLY A 11 6.39 12.27 53.02
C GLY A 11 7.77 12.51 52.41
N THR A 12 8.19 11.71 51.43
CA THR A 12 9.46 11.88 50.70
C THR A 12 9.19 12.30 49.25
N SER A 13 9.91 13.31 48.74
CA SER A 13 9.79 13.78 47.36
C SER A 13 10.69 12.95 46.43
N TYR A 14 10.14 12.48 45.32
CA TYR A 14 10.88 11.76 44.30
C TYR A 14 10.80 12.48 42.95
N GLU A 15 11.95 12.66 42.31
CA GLU A 15 12.01 13.15 40.92
C GLU A 15 11.68 12.02 39.94
N TYR A 16 10.96 12.36 38.88
CA TYR A 16 10.57 11.39 37.87
C TYR A 16 10.62 11.92 36.44
N HIS A 17 10.73 10.97 35.51
CA HIS A 17 10.55 11.21 34.08
C HIS A 17 9.37 10.40 33.54
N ILE A 18 8.51 11.05 32.76
CA ILE A 18 7.42 10.38 32.04
C ILE A 18 8.01 9.59 30.88
N LEU A 19 7.90 8.25 30.94
CA LEU A 19 8.45 7.34 29.92
C LEU A 19 7.46 7.00 28.81
N GLU A 20 6.19 6.85 29.18
CA GLU A 20 5.11 6.52 28.25
C GLU A 20 3.79 7.05 28.83
N SER A 21 3.06 7.84 28.03
CA SER A 21 1.75 8.38 28.39
C SER A 21 0.68 7.71 27.53
N ASN A 22 -0.22 6.96 28.16
CA ASN A 22 -1.31 6.26 27.50
C ASN A 22 -2.66 6.88 27.92
N ILE A 23 -3.46 7.30 26.93
CA ILE A 23 -4.81 7.84 27.15
C ILE A 23 -5.80 6.72 26.87
N TYR A 24 -6.53 6.26 27.89
CA TYR A 24 -7.58 5.24 27.74
C TYR A 24 -8.96 5.91 27.82
N PRO A 25 -9.82 5.77 26.78
CA PRO A 25 -11.07 6.54 26.63
C PRO A 25 -12.05 6.45 27.81
N ASN A 26 -12.02 5.36 28.59
CA ASN A 26 -12.97 5.10 29.68
C ASN A 26 -12.37 5.17 31.09
N ILE A 27 -11.08 5.42 31.25
CA ILE A 27 -10.38 5.22 32.55
C ILE A 27 -9.39 6.37 32.90
N GLY A 28 -9.17 7.32 32.00
CA GLY A 28 -8.28 8.49 32.21
C GLY A 28 -6.86 8.31 31.66
N LYS A 29 -6.00 9.29 31.89
CA LYS A 29 -4.59 9.29 31.44
C LYS A 29 -3.70 8.57 32.44
N TYR A 30 -2.95 7.59 31.96
CA TYR A 30 -1.99 6.82 32.75
C TYR A 30 -0.60 7.05 32.22
N ASP A 31 0.31 7.39 33.13
CA ASP A 31 1.70 7.66 32.82
C ASP A 31 2.57 6.67 33.57
N ASN A 32 3.44 6.00 32.81
CA ASN A 32 4.51 5.17 33.36
C ASN A 32 5.69 6.08 33.67
N LEU A 33 6.05 6.15 34.95
CA LEU A 33 7.12 7.00 35.45
C LEU A 33 8.33 6.16 35.88
N LEU A 34 9.53 6.64 35.55
CA LEU A 34 10.75 6.18 36.20
C LEU A 34 11.04 7.08 37.39
N VAL A 35 11.25 6.49 38.56
CA VAL A 35 11.59 7.21 39.80
C VAL A 35 13.11 7.22 39.94
N ASN A 36 13.73 8.41 39.98
CA ASN A 36 15.19 8.57 39.83
C ASN A 36 16.02 7.94 40.98
N ASP A 37 15.41 7.61 42.13
CA ASP A 37 16.15 7.15 43.33
C ASP A 37 15.99 5.66 43.71
N THR A 38 15.12 4.88 43.04
CA THR A 38 14.78 3.54 43.53
C THR A 38 14.76 2.42 42.48
N ASP A 39 15.18 2.67 41.24
CA ASP A 39 15.12 1.68 40.14
C ASP A 39 13.72 1.03 39.95
N SER A 40 12.67 1.68 40.49
CA SER A 40 11.31 1.16 40.52
C SER A 40 10.44 1.87 39.51
N PHE A 41 9.59 1.12 38.82
CA PHE A 41 8.56 1.71 37.97
C PHE A 41 7.34 2.02 38.81
N ALA A 42 6.83 3.24 38.67
CA ALA A 42 5.57 3.67 39.22
C ALA A 42 4.56 3.78 38.08
N THR A 43 3.52 2.95 38.12
CA THR A 43 2.32 3.23 37.32
C THR A 43 1.52 4.28 38.07
N THR A 44 1.29 5.43 37.43
CA THR A 44 0.55 6.52 38.06
C THR A 44 -0.68 6.89 37.26
N ARG A 45 -1.69 7.42 37.96
CA ARG A 45 -2.85 8.05 37.35
C ARG A 45 -2.70 9.57 37.51
N LEU A 46 -2.79 10.31 36.41
CA LEU A 46 -2.78 11.76 36.45
C LEU A 46 -4.19 12.26 36.82
N VAL A 47 -4.33 12.96 37.94
CA VAL A 47 -5.58 13.57 38.43
C VAL A 47 -5.27 15.00 38.83
N ASP A 48 -5.99 15.98 38.28
CA ASP A 48 -5.82 17.42 38.57
C ASP A 48 -4.39 17.97 38.48
N GLY A 49 -3.57 17.38 37.59
CA GLY A 49 -2.17 17.77 37.39
C GLY A 49 -1.17 17.08 38.31
N GLU A 50 -1.63 16.25 39.23
CA GLU A 50 -0.80 15.47 40.15
C GLU A 50 -0.83 13.97 39.80
N HIS A 51 0.33 13.31 39.92
CA HIS A 51 0.46 11.87 39.67
C HIS A 51 0.19 11.08 40.95
N HIS A 52 -0.90 10.32 40.95
CA HIS A 52 -1.25 9.42 42.06
C HIS A 52 -0.69 8.02 41.78
N LEU A 53 0.15 7.51 42.68
CA LEU A 53 0.73 6.17 42.56
C LEU A 53 -0.36 5.10 42.59
N ARG A 54 -0.37 4.22 41.58
CA ARG A 54 -1.28 3.07 41.50
C ARG A 54 -0.61 1.76 41.89
N SER A 55 0.61 1.54 41.42
CA SER A 55 1.39 0.35 41.75
C SER A 55 2.87 0.58 41.46
N THR A 56 3.72 -0.05 42.25
CA THR A 56 5.15 -0.21 41.98
C THR A 56 5.46 -1.64 41.60
N SER A 57 6.48 -1.86 40.77
CA SER A 57 7.04 -3.20 40.53
C SER A 57 8.51 -3.23 40.93
N ASP A 58 8.88 -4.20 41.77
CA ASP A 58 10.28 -4.49 42.09
C ASP A 58 10.91 -5.32 40.95
N HIS A 59 12.11 -4.96 40.53
CA HIS A 59 12.87 -5.71 39.54
C HIS A 59 13.95 -6.57 40.21
N ASN A 60 14.06 -7.83 39.78
CA ASN A 60 15.12 -8.78 40.20
C ASN A 60 16.40 -8.69 39.34
N HIS A 61 16.60 -7.58 38.61
CA HIS A 61 17.75 -7.39 37.72
C HIS A 61 18.35 -5.99 37.91
N ALA A 62 19.67 -5.87 37.77
CA ALA A 62 20.40 -4.61 37.90
C ALA A 62 19.96 -3.57 36.83
N ALA A 63 20.05 -2.29 37.17
CA ALA A 63 19.71 -1.18 36.29
C ALA A 63 20.45 -1.24 34.94
N GLU A 64 19.70 -1.41 33.85
CA GLU A 64 20.25 -1.33 32.48
C GLU A 64 20.28 0.13 32.03
N ALA A 65 21.42 0.80 32.19
CA ALA A 65 21.62 2.21 31.78
C ALA A 65 21.21 2.48 30.31
N ASN A 66 21.30 1.47 29.44
CA ASN A 66 20.95 1.57 28.02
C ASN A 66 19.44 1.54 27.74
N ARG A 67 18.62 1.09 28.70
CA ARG A 67 17.17 0.88 28.50
C ARG A 67 16.42 2.19 28.22
N ILE A 68 16.84 3.30 28.85
CA ILE A 68 16.25 4.64 28.61
C ILE A 68 16.47 5.05 27.15
N ASN A 69 17.69 4.86 26.64
CA ASN A 69 18.05 5.22 25.28
C ASN A 69 17.37 4.32 24.22
N VAL A 70 17.14 3.04 24.56
CA VAL A 70 16.31 2.12 23.76
C VAL A 70 14.86 2.62 23.68
N ILE A 71 14.25 2.95 24.82
CA ILE A 71 12.86 3.47 24.87
C ILE A 71 12.74 4.75 24.04
N ARG A 72 13.70 5.68 24.18
CA ARG A 72 13.73 6.92 23.40
C ARG A 72 13.76 6.65 21.90
N SER A 73 14.63 5.75 21.46
CA SER A 73 14.73 5.37 20.04
C SER A 73 13.43 4.76 19.52
N VAL A 74 12.79 3.88 20.30
CA VAL A 74 11.49 3.31 19.94
C VAL A 74 10.40 4.39 19.86
N ASN A 75 10.36 5.33 20.80
CA ASN A 75 9.38 6.43 20.75
C ASN A 75 9.59 7.34 19.53
N THR A 76 10.84 7.62 19.14
CA THR A 76 11.11 8.34 17.88
C THR A 76 10.60 7.56 16.66
N VAL A 77 10.68 6.22 16.64
CA VAL A 77 10.04 5.41 15.59
C VAL A 77 8.53 5.60 15.60
N LYS A 78 7.89 5.61 16.78
CA LYS A 78 6.44 5.80 16.94
C LYS A 78 5.99 7.19 16.46
N GLU A 79 6.72 8.25 16.80
CA GLU A 79 6.44 9.63 16.40
C GLU A 79 6.55 9.79 14.87
N ARG A 80 7.69 9.38 14.29
CA ARG A 80 7.86 9.43 12.82
C ARG A 80 6.85 8.58 12.07
N ALA A 81 6.40 7.47 12.66
CA ALA A 81 5.36 6.65 12.06
C ALA A 81 4.03 7.41 11.90
N ARG A 82 3.71 8.32 12.83
CA ARG A 82 2.51 9.19 12.79
C ARG A 82 2.68 10.40 11.89
N GLU A 83 3.85 11.04 11.97
CA GLU A 83 4.06 12.37 11.39
C GLU A 83 4.58 12.34 9.95
N THR A 84 5.03 11.17 9.46
CA THR A 84 5.67 11.06 8.15
C THR A 84 5.12 9.90 7.32
N SER A 85 5.26 10.02 5.99
CA SER A 85 4.97 8.95 5.02
C SER A 85 6.20 8.09 4.68
N GLU A 86 7.30 8.20 5.43
CA GLU A 86 8.54 7.45 5.18
C GLU A 86 8.31 5.93 5.23
N ARG A 87 9.07 5.14 4.46
CA ARG A 87 8.97 3.67 4.55
C ARG A 87 9.47 3.20 5.92
N PRO A 88 8.92 2.13 6.51
CA PRO A 88 9.38 1.61 7.80
C PRO A 88 10.90 1.39 7.86
N ALA A 89 11.49 0.89 6.76
CA ALA A 89 12.93 0.70 6.66
C ALA A 89 13.74 2.01 6.77
N GLN A 90 13.22 3.11 6.21
CA GLN A 90 13.86 4.44 6.27
C GLN A 90 13.77 5.02 7.69
N ILE A 91 12.61 4.90 8.34
CA ILE A 91 12.43 5.32 9.73
C ILE A 91 13.40 4.55 10.65
N ILE A 92 13.44 3.23 10.52
CA ILE A 92 14.32 2.37 11.32
C ILE A 92 15.79 2.69 11.06
N GLN A 93 16.18 2.87 9.80
CA GLN A 93 17.56 3.22 9.46
C GLN A 93 17.95 4.58 10.03
N THR A 94 17.06 5.57 9.97
CA THR A 94 17.34 6.91 10.50
C THR A 94 17.46 6.89 12.02
N VAL A 95 16.58 6.17 12.71
CA VAL A 95 16.66 6.02 14.17
C VAL A 95 17.91 5.23 14.58
N ALA A 96 18.26 4.16 13.86
CA ALA A 96 19.48 3.41 14.11
C ALA A 96 20.74 4.26 13.86
N ALA A 97 20.78 5.07 12.81
CA ALA A 97 21.91 5.95 12.53
C ALA A 97 22.10 7.05 13.60
N ASN A 98 21.01 7.50 14.22
CA ASN A 98 21.01 8.58 15.21
C ASN A 98 21.08 8.09 16.68
N SER A 99 21.17 6.78 16.91
CA SER A 99 21.28 6.20 18.26
C SER A 99 22.73 5.78 18.58
N SER A 100 23.05 5.71 19.88
CA SER A 100 24.37 5.22 20.33
C SER A 100 24.58 3.77 19.92
N ARG A 101 25.80 3.40 19.53
CA ARG A 101 26.13 2.02 19.14
C ARG A 101 25.92 1.02 20.26
N GLU A 102 26.05 1.49 21.50
CA GLU A 102 25.92 0.70 22.73
C GLU A 102 24.50 0.16 22.94
N ILE A 103 23.50 0.77 22.32
CA ILE A 103 22.09 0.36 22.49
C ILE A 103 21.60 -0.60 21.40
N HIS A 104 22.35 -0.78 20.30
CA HIS A 104 21.91 -1.62 19.18
C HIS A 104 21.57 -3.06 19.55
N PRO A 105 22.32 -3.76 20.43
CA PRO A 105 21.98 -5.13 20.83
C PRO A 105 20.64 -5.22 21.58
N TYR A 106 20.20 -4.10 22.17
CA TYR A 106 19.00 -4.01 23.00
C TYR A 106 17.80 -3.43 22.25
N LEU A 107 17.98 -2.96 21.00
CA LEU A 107 16.87 -2.51 20.17
C LEU A 107 16.00 -3.69 19.76
N PRO A 108 14.67 -3.50 19.63
CA PRO A 108 13.82 -4.50 19.01
C PRO A 108 14.30 -4.81 17.59
N SER A 109 14.02 -6.03 17.12
CA SER A 109 14.39 -6.43 15.77
C SER A 109 13.81 -5.49 14.72
N ARG A 110 14.45 -5.41 13.54
CA ARG A 110 13.96 -4.61 12.41
C ARG A 110 12.51 -4.96 12.03
N ASP A 111 12.14 -6.23 12.15
CA ASP A 111 10.77 -6.69 11.90
C ASP A 111 9.80 -6.20 12.97
N ALA A 112 10.17 -6.27 14.25
CA ALA A 112 9.35 -5.75 15.35
C ALA A 112 9.12 -4.23 15.24
N LEU A 113 10.16 -3.47 14.91
CA LEU A 113 10.04 -2.04 14.64
C LEU A 113 9.18 -1.77 13.41
N SER A 114 9.33 -2.57 12.34
CA SER A 114 8.51 -2.44 11.14
C SER A 114 7.04 -2.70 11.42
N GLN A 115 6.72 -3.70 12.24
CA GLN A 115 5.35 -3.99 12.69
C GLN A 115 4.81 -2.88 13.58
N THR A 116 5.66 -2.27 14.42
CA THR A 116 5.28 -1.11 15.23
C THR A 116 4.85 0.07 14.37
N VAL A 117 5.64 0.42 13.34
CA VAL A 117 5.29 1.47 12.37
C VAL A 117 3.95 1.15 11.68
N LYS A 118 3.78 -0.08 11.19
CA LYS A 118 2.54 -0.51 10.52
C LYS A 118 1.33 -0.41 11.45
N ARG A 119 1.45 -0.86 12.70
CA ARG A 119 0.35 -0.85 13.67
C ARG A 119 -0.10 0.57 14.01
N ILE A 120 0.84 1.49 14.22
CA ILE A 120 0.54 2.89 14.51
C ILE A 120 -0.16 3.56 13.33
N ARG A 121 0.36 3.36 12.11
CA ARG A 121 -0.31 3.91 10.92
C ARG A 121 -1.71 3.34 10.74
N ARG A 122 -1.90 2.05 11.04
CA ARG A 122 -3.21 1.40 10.97
C ARG A 122 -4.19 1.93 12.02
N SER A 123 -3.74 2.30 13.21
CA SER A 123 -4.63 2.86 14.24
C SER A 123 -5.14 4.26 13.92
N GLU A 124 -4.44 5.00 13.05
CA GLU A 124 -4.88 6.32 12.56
C GLU A 124 -5.76 6.22 11.30
N LEU A 125 -5.88 5.03 10.69
CA LEU A 125 -6.75 4.80 9.54
C LEU A 125 -8.15 4.40 10.02
N PRO A 126 -9.21 4.81 9.30
CA PRO A 126 -10.55 4.33 9.58
C PRO A 126 -10.62 2.80 9.48
N THR A 127 -11.54 2.21 10.25
CA THR A 127 -11.84 0.78 10.16
C THR A 127 -12.21 0.41 8.73
N GLU A 128 -11.77 -0.76 8.29
CA GLU A 128 -12.12 -1.25 6.96
C GLU A 128 -13.65 -1.43 6.88
N PRO A 129 -14.31 -0.84 5.88
CA PRO A 129 -15.77 -0.93 5.74
C PRO A 129 -16.20 -2.36 5.42
N GLU A 130 -17.35 -2.75 5.98
CA GLU A 130 -17.92 -4.09 5.79
C GLU A 130 -18.80 -4.20 4.53
N SER A 131 -19.31 -3.06 4.03
CA SER A 131 -20.12 -2.97 2.82
C SER A 131 -19.75 -1.76 1.96
N LEU A 132 -20.20 -1.76 0.70
CA LEU A 132 -20.04 -0.61 -0.21
C LEU A 132 -20.89 0.59 0.21
N ASP A 133 -22.02 0.35 0.87
CA ASP A 133 -22.94 1.40 1.33
C ASP A 133 -22.35 2.16 2.54
N ASP A 134 -21.57 1.46 3.37
CA ASP A 134 -20.88 2.04 4.53
C ASP A 134 -19.56 2.72 4.17
N LEU A 135 -19.12 2.63 2.90
CA LEU A 135 -17.86 3.21 2.45
C LEU A 135 -17.97 4.74 2.35
N VAL A 136 -17.36 5.40 3.33
CA VAL A 136 -17.10 6.85 3.34
C VAL A 136 -15.63 7.08 3.06
N ILE A 137 -15.32 7.86 2.02
CA ILE A 137 -13.94 8.25 1.71
C ILE A 137 -13.58 9.52 2.50
N PRO A 138 -12.60 9.47 3.41
CA PRO A 138 -12.11 10.66 4.10
C PRO A 138 -11.57 11.70 3.12
N GLU A 139 -11.85 12.99 3.37
CA GLU A 139 -11.41 14.11 2.52
C GLU A 139 -9.89 14.17 2.33
N ASN A 140 -9.11 13.77 3.34
CA ASN A 140 -7.65 13.71 3.23
C ASN A 140 -7.14 12.62 2.27
N LEU A 141 -8.03 11.73 1.77
CA LEU A 141 -7.71 10.72 0.75
C LEU A 141 -8.23 11.10 -0.64
N THR A 142 -8.97 12.21 -0.77
CA THR A 142 -9.50 12.68 -2.06
C THR A 142 -8.56 13.68 -2.76
N THR A 143 -7.49 14.11 -2.09
CA THR A 143 -6.52 15.09 -2.61
C THR A 143 -5.08 14.58 -2.54
N THR A 144 -4.22 15.12 -3.40
CA THR A 144 -2.76 14.91 -3.38
C THR A 144 -2.09 15.76 -2.30
N PHE A 145 -0.78 15.53 -2.05
CA PHE A 145 0.00 16.31 -1.09
C PHE A 145 0.09 17.81 -1.41
N ASP A 146 -0.08 18.20 -2.68
CA ASP A 146 -0.12 19.59 -3.13
C ASP A 146 -1.54 20.18 -3.14
N GLY A 147 -2.54 19.43 -2.68
CA GLY A 147 -3.94 19.85 -2.58
C GLY A 147 -4.76 19.69 -3.86
N SER A 148 -4.17 19.15 -4.94
CA SER A 148 -4.91 18.86 -6.17
C SER A 148 -5.93 17.75 -5.96
N ALA A 149 -7.05 17.78 -6.69
CA ALA A 149 -8.02 16.69 -6.67
C ALA A 149 -7.38 15.39 -7.14
N PHE A 150 -7.64 14.30 -6.41
CA PHE A 150 -7.12 12.96 -6.71
C PHE A 150 -8.25 11.95 -6.92
N LEU A 151 -9.28 11.92 -6.07
CA LEU A 151 -10.49 11.15 -6.35
C LEU A 151 -11.36 11.94 -7.34
N ILE A 152 -11.35 11.54 -8.61
CA ILE A 152 -12.05 12.29 -9.67
C ILE A 152 -13.50 11.83 -9.85
N ARG A 153 -13.79 10.57 -9.51
CA ARG A 153 -15.09 9.94 -9.69
C ARG A 153 -15.35 8.88 -8.63
N ASP A 154 -16.60 8.84 -8.21
CA ASP A 154 -17.20 7.85 -7.32
C ASP A 154 -18.55 7.47 -7.93
N SER A 155 -18.56 6.37 -8.67
CA SER A 155 -19.66 5.99 -9.57
C SER A 155 -20.39 4.76 -9.04
N ASP A 156 -21.68 4.91 -8.76
CA ASP A 156 -22.59 3.81 -8.45
C ASP A 156 -23.23 3.22 -9.71
N LEU A 157 -23.26 1.89 -9.77
CA LEU A 157 -23.87 1.06 -10.81
C LEU A 157 -24.71 -0.04 -10.17
N GLY A 158 -25.85 0.37 -9.63
CA GLY A 158 -26.75 -0.53 -8.89
C GLY A 158 -26.06 -1.02 -7.61
N GLN A 159 -25.65 -2.29 -7.58
CA GLN A 159 -24.95 -2.90 -6.45
C GLN A 159 -23.41 -2.78 -6.57
N ASN A 160 -22.91 -2.15 -7.62
CA ASN A 160 -21.48 -2.00 -7.85
C ASN A 160 -21.05 -0.55 -7.70
N ARG A 161 -19.81 -0.33 -7.30
CA ARG A 161 -19.20 0.99 -7.13
C ARG A 161 -17.81 1.02 -7.73
N ILE A 162 -17.46 2.15 -8.34
CA ILE A 162 -16.17 2.40 -8.97
C ILE A 162 -15.61 3.71 -8.42
N LEU A 163 -14.44 3.65 -7.78
CA LEU A 163 -13.70 4.84 -7.37
C LEU A 163 -12.52 5.02 -8.30
N ILE A 164 -12.34 6.22 -8.87
CA ILE A 164 -11.26 6.52 -9.80
C ILE A 164 -10.37 7.61 -9.23
N PHE A 165 -9.11 7.28 -9.08
CA PHE A 165 -8.07 8.17 -8.58
C PHE A 165 -7.05 8.49 -9.67
N THR A 166 -6.93 9.78 -10.00
CA THR A 166 -5.95 10.31 -10.95
C THR A 166 -5.87 11.83 -10.79
N THR A 167 -5.04 12.49 -11.60
CA THR A 167 -4.95 13.96 -11.65
C THR A 167 -5.00 14.41 -13.10
N THR A 168 -5.29 15.69 -13.35
CA THR A 168 -5.20 16.28 -14.70
C THR A 168 -3.81 16.05 -15.32
N SER A 169 -2.75 16.17 -14.52
CA SER A 169 -1.37 15.91 -14.98
C SER A 169 -1.18 14.45 -15.42
N ASN A 170 -1.74 13.50 -14.68
CA ASN A 170 -1.68 12.09 -15.05
C ASN A 170 -2.43 11.79 -16.35
N ILE A 171 -3.60 12.39 -16.55
CA ILE A 171 -4.37 12.27 -17.79
C ILE A 171 -3.64 12.91 -18.97
N ARG A 172 -2.95 14.04 -18.78
CA ARG A 172 -2.07 14.64 -19.80
C ARG A 172 -0.92 13.69 -20.20
N TYR A 173 -0.35 12.93 -19.25
CA TYR A 173 0.63 11.90 -19.60
C TYR A 173 0.01 10.72 -20.37
N LEU A 174 -1.24 10.36 -20.08
CA LEU A 174 -1.96 9.34 -20.86
C LEU A 174 -2.25 9.80 -22.28
N GLU A 175 -2.68 11.05 -22.48
CA GLU A 175 -2.86 11.68 -23.80
C GLU A 175 -1.59 11.57 -24.66
N GLN A 176 -0.43 11.86 -24.06
CA GLN A 176 0.86 11.82 -24.75
C GLN A 176 1.39 10.38 -24.95
N SER A 177 0.75 9.38 -24.34
CA SER A 177 1.19 7.99 -24.39
C SER A 177 0.44 7.21 -25.47
N PRO A 178 1.08 6.83 -26.60
CA PRO A 178 0.40 6.04 -27.63
C PRO A 178 0.15 4.59 -27.20
N PHE A 179 0.85 4.12 -26.18
CA PHE A 179 0.79 2.75 -25.67
C PHE A 179 0.41 2.75 -24.20
N TRP A 180 -0.75 2.17 -23.88
CA TRP A 180 -1.22 2.04 -22.51
C TRP A 180 -1.12 0.60 -22.04
N ILE A 181 -0.78 0.41 -20.77
CA ILE A 181 -0.80 -0.90 -20.12
C ILE A 181 -1.86 -0.89 -19.04
N MET A 182 -2.80 -1.81 -19.13
CA MET A 182 -3.88 -1.94 -18.16
C MET A 182 -3.78 -3.27 -17.44
N ASP A 183 -3.84 -3.23 -16.10
CA ASP A 183 -3.69 -4.42 -15.26
C ASP A 183 -4.55 -4.34 -14.00
N GLY A 184 -5.12 -5.48 -13.61
CA GLY A 184 -5.91 -5.64 -12.39
C GLY A 184 -5.13 -6.39 -11.31
N THR A 185 -5.00 -5.81 -10.13
CA THR A 185 -4.39 -6.47 -8.95
C THR A 185 -5.42 -6.75 -7.85
N PHE A 186 -5.28 -7.91 -7.21
CA PHE A 186 -6.27 -8.46 -6.27
C PHE A 186 -5.78 -8.54 -4.82
N LYS A 187 -4.46 -8.57 -4.59
CA LYS A 187 -3.90 -8.88 -3.25
C LYS A 187 -3.87 -7.69 -2.29
N THR A 188 -4.14 -6.49 -2.80
CA THR A 188 -3.93 -5.22 -2.10
C THR A 188 -5.19 -4.37 -2.05
N VAL A 189 -6.37 -4.97 -2.16
CA VAL A 189 -7.66 -4.25 -2.15
C VAL A 189 -8.50 -4.59 -0.93
N PRO A 190 -9.29 -3.63 -0.42
CA PRO A 190 -10.29 -3.90 0.61
C PRO A 190 -11.26 -5.00 0.16
N THR A 191 -11.76 -5.79 1.10
CA THR A 191 -12.61 -6.98 0.81
C THR A 191 -13.90 -6.65 0.05
N ILE A 192 -14.41 -5.43 0.21
CA ILE A 192 -15.60 -4.91 -0.49
C ILE A 192 -15.36 -4.66 -1.99
N PHE A 193 -14.10 -4.56 -2.42
CA PHE A 193 -13.71 -4.43 -3.82
C PHE A 193 -13.16 -5.75 -4.37
N LYS A 194 -13.36 -5.98 -5.67
CA LYS A 194 -12.84 -7.18 -6.35
C LYS A 194 -11.43 -6.99 -6.89
N GLN A 195 -11.09 -5.75 -7.26
CA GLN A 195 -9.78 -5.44 -7.82
C GLN A 195 -9.44 -3.95 -7.72
N LEU A 196 -8.14 -3.68 -7.80
CA LEU A 196 -7.57 -2.38 -8.13
C LEU A 196 -7.11 -2.49 -9.58
N TYR A 197 -7.81 -1.82 -10.48
CA TYR A 197 -7.44 -1.71 -11.87
C TYR A 197 -6.56 -0.49 -12.08
N THR A 198 -5.50 -0.61 -12.88
CA THR A 198 -4.53 0.46 -13.09
C THR A 198 -4.26 0.65 -14.56
N ILE A 199 -4.16 1.91 -14.99
CA ILE A 199 -3.77 2.28 -16.35
C ILE A 199 -2.43 2.99 -16.28
N HIS A 200 -1.48 2.49 -17.05
CA HIS A 200 -0.12 2.99 -17.10
C HIS A 200 0.17 3.62 -18.44
N GLY A 201 0.99 4.68 -18.42
CA GLY A 201 1.49 5.36 -19.60
C GLY A 201 2.97 5.74 -19.43
N SER A 202 3.56 6.27 -20.49
CA SER A 202 4.92 6.79 -20.49
C SER A 202 4.95 8.18 -19.83
N VAL A 203 5.88 8.36 -18.90
CA VAL A 203 6.20 9.65 -18.29
C VAL A 203 7.67 9.94 -18.54
N GLY A 204 7.99 11.19 -18.91
CA GLY A 204 9.33 11.62 -19.30
C GLY A 204 9.51 11.78 -20.80
N GLY A 205 10.67 12.29 -21.22
CA GLY A 205 11.03 12.48 -22.62
C GLY A 205 11.61 11.21 -23.25
N ASN A 206 12.01 11.31 -24.52
CA ASN A 206 12.45 10.16 -25.32
C ASN A 206 13.57 9.32 -24.67
N ASP A 207 14.55 9.95 -24.03
CA ASP A 207 15.73 9.26 -23.49
C ASP A 207 15.54 8.77 -22.05
N ASN A 208 14.51 9.24 -21.34
CA ASN A 208 14.27 8.91 -19.93
C ASN A 208 12.83 8.47 -19.63
N SER A 209 12.09 8.08 -20.67
CA SER A 209 10.74 7.51 -20.57
C SER A 209 10.70 6.36 -19.56
N ARG A 210 9.68 6.40 -18.69
CA ARG A 210 9.34 5.35 -17.74
C ARG A 210 7.85 5.07 -17.82
N ILE A 211 7.48 3.80 -17.71
CA ILE A 211 6.07 3.43 -17.58
C ILE A 211 5.66 3.60 -16.11
N MET A 212 4.68 4.47 -15.89
CA MET A 212 4.16 4.79 -14.56
C MET A 212 2.65 4.51 -14.52
N PRO A 213 2.11 4.05 -13.38
CA PRO A 213 0.67 4.04 -13.16
C PRO A 213 0.16 5.48 -13.08
N LEU A 214 -0.87 5.79 -13.86
CA LEU A 214 -1.42 7.14 -14.01
C LEU A 214 -2.88 7.21 -13.54
N VAL A 215 -3.63 6.11 -13.67
CA VAL A 215 -4.99 5.97 -13.14
C VAL A 215 -5.06 4.74 -12.25
N TYR A 216 -5.73 4.88 -11.12
CA TYR A 216 -6.04 3.83 -10.17
C TYR A 216 -7.55 3.75 -10.00
N ALA A 217 -8.13 2.57 -10.16
CA ALA A 217 -9.57 2.36 -10.04
C ALA A 217 -9.89 1.19 -9.11
N LEU A 218 -10.57 1.47 -7.99
CA LEU A 218 -11.15 0.43 -7.16
C LEU A 218 -12.50 0.02 -7.74
N MET A 219 -12.65 -1.26 -8.07
CA MET A 219 -13.85 -1.77 -8.73
C MET A 219 -14.45 -2.92 -7.93
N SER A 220 -15.74 -2.81 -7.59
CA SER A 220 -16.44 -3.86 -6.85
C SER A 220 -16.89 -5.03 -7.75
N SER A 221 -16.73 -4.90 -9.06
CA SER A 221 -17.05 -5.94 -10.04
C SER A 221 -16.12 -5.86 -11.25
N LYS A 222 -15.97 -7.00 -11.90
CA LYS A 222 -15.20 -7.19 -13.14
C LYS A 222 -16.11 -7.37 -14.36
N SER A 223 -17.37 -6.96 -14.25
CA SER A 223 -18.31 -7.05 -15.36
C SER A 223 -17.92 -6.07 -16.47
N GLU A 224 -18.27 -6.41 -17.71
CA GLU A 224 -18.04 -5.53 -18.87
C GLU A 224 -18.69 -4.16 -18.67
N GLN A 225 -19.87 -4.11 -18.05
CA GLN A 225 -20.54 -2.84 -17.71
C GLN A 225 -19.71 -1.97 -16.77
N CYS A 226 -19.04 -2.56 -15.78
CA CYS A 226 -18.18 -1.80 -14.86
C CYS A 226 -16.93 -1.28 -15.58
N TYR A 227 -16.32 -2.06 -16.48
CA TYR A 227 -15.20 -1.56 -17.29
C TYR A 227 -15.62 -0.45 -18.26
N ARG A 228 -16.77 -0.60 -18.92
CA ARG A 228 -17.31 0.46 -19.79
C ARG A 228 -17.49 1.75 -19.00
N ARG A 229 -18.12 1.66 -17.82
CA ARG A 229 -18.30 2.84 -16.98
C ARG A 229 -16.97 3.44 -16.50
N LEU A 230 -16.01 2.61 -16.10
CA LEU A 230 -14.66 3.07 -15.76
C LEU A 230 -14.05 3.90 -16.89
N PHE A 231 -14.07 3.40 -18.12
CA PHE A 231 -13.47 4.10 -19.27
C PHE A 231 -14.27 5.36 -19.64
N GLN A 232 -15.60 5.31 -19.59
CA GLN A 232 -16.45 6.49 -19.80
C GLN A 232 -16.17 7.59 -18.78
N ASP A 233 -16.05 7.23 -17.50
CA ASP A 233 -15.76 8.19 -16.44
C ASP A 233 -14.38 8.85 -16.61
N ILE A 234 -13.38 8.10 -17.10
CA ILE A 234 -12.05 8.64 -17.46
C ILE A 234 -12.16 9.58 -18.66
N ILE A 235 -12.89 9.20 -19.71
CA ILE A 235 -13.10 10.03 -20.90
C ILE A 235 -13.81 11.33 -20.52
N ASN A 236 -14.92 11.26 -19.78
CA ASN A 236 -15.68 12.42 -19.33
C ASN A 236 -14.81 13.39 -18.51
N PHE A 237 -14.01 12.86 -17.56
CA PHE A 237 -13.07 13.70 -16.80
C PHE A 237 -12.00 14.33 -17.70
N SER A 238 -11.54 13.61 -18.71
CA SER A 238 -10.56 14.13 -19.66
C SER A 238 -11.14 15.25 -20.52
N GLU A 239 -12.37 15.10 -20.99
CA GLU A 239 -13.11 16.12 -21.75
C GLU A 239 -13.35 17.38 -20.92
N GLU A 240 -13.72 17.25 -19.63
CA GLU A 240 -13.83 18.37 -18.69
C GLU A 240 -12.52 19.18 -18.60
N GLU A 241 -11.38 18.49 -18.67
CA GLU A 241 -10.05 19.08 -18.64
C GLU A 241 -9.51 19.47 -20.03
N ASN A 242 -10.35 19.40 -21.07
CA ASN A 242 -10.01 19.64 -22.48
C ASN A 242 -8.80 18.78 -22.93
N ILE A 243 -8.88 17.48 -22.64
CA ILE A 243 -7.92 16.43 -23.02
C ILE A 243 -8.66 15.40 -23.86
N ASP A 244 -8.12 15.08 -25.04
CA ASP A 244 -8.63 14.00 -25.87
C ASP A 244 -7.74 12.76 -25.73
N LEU A 245 -8.35 11.64 -25.36
CA LEU A 245 -7.65 10.38 -25.11
C LEU A 245 -7.77 9.45 -26.33
N GLN A 246 -6.69 9.35 -27.11
CA GLN A 246 -6.63 8.55 -28.33
C GLN A 246 -5.49 7.51 -28.29
N PRO A 247 -5.54 6.49 -27.42
CA PRO A 247 -4.50 5.47 -27.36
C PRO A 247 -4.44 4.68 -28.68
N GLN A 248 -3.23 4.48 -29.21
CA GLN A 248 -3.04 3.65 -30.41
C GLN A 248 -3.04 2.16 -30.07
N PHE A 249 -2.50 1.82 -28.91
CA PHE A 249 -2.35 0.45 -28.42
C PHE A 249 -2.71 0.36 -26.95
N ILE A 250 -3.47 -0.68 -26.61
CA ILE A 250 -3.74 -1.06 -25.23
C ILE A 250 -3.22 -2.47 -25.02
N LEU A 251 -2.33 -2.66 -24.06
CA LEU A 251 -1.89 -3.97 -23.59
C LEU A 251 -2.68 -4.34 -22.35
N THR A 252 -3.46 -5.41 -22.43
CA THR A 252 -4.23 -5.94 -21.29
C THR A 252 -3.81 -7.38 -20.99
N ASP A 253 -4.27 -7.89 -19.86
CA ASP A 253 -4.44 -9.33 -19.70
C ASP A 253 -5.52 -9.88 -20.65
N PHE A 254 -5.81 -11.18 -20.54
CA PHE A 254 -6.77 -11.88 -21.41
C PHE A 254 -8.19 -11.83 -20.84
N GLU A 255 -8.58 -10.69 -20.27
CA GLU A 255 -9.93 -10.50 -19.72
C GLU A 255 -10.89 -9.93 -20.77
N GLN A 256 -11.83 -10.76 -21.22
CA GLN A 256 -12.73 -10.40 -22.32
C GLN A 256 -13.58 -9.16 -22.02
N ALA A 257 -14.05 -9.02 -20.77
CA ALA A 257 -14.85 -7.88 -20.33
C ALA A 257 -14.10 -6.55 -20.47
N ALA A 258 -12.84 -6.51 -20.02
CA ALA A 258 -11.99 -5.32 -20.16
C ALA A 258 -11.64 -5.03 -21.63
N ILE A 259 -11.32 -6.08 -22.41
CA ILE A 259 -10.99 -5.95 -23.84
C ILE A 259 -12.18 -5.40 -24.65
N ASN A 260 -13.38 -5.92 -24.40
CA ASN A 260 -14.61 -5.47 -25.07
C ASN A 260 -14.90 -4.01 -24.74
N ALA A 261 -14.91 -3.67 -23.46
CA ALA A 261 -15.13 -2.30 -23.00
C ALA A 261 -14.10 -1.32 -23.59
N ALA A 262 -12.81 -1.67 -23.60
CA ALA A 262 -11.77 -0.80 -24.14
C ALA A 262 -11.93 -0.57 -25.66
N ARG A 263 -12.33 -1.59 -26.43
CA ARG A 263 -12.56 -1.45 -27.88
C ARG A 263 -13.75 -0.56 -28.22
N GLU A 264 -14.77 -0.64 -27.38
CA GLU A 264 -16.00 0.12 -27.54
C GLU A 264 -15.79 1.59 -27.18
N GLU A 265 -15.15 1.88 -26.04
CA GLU A 265 -14.97 3.25 -25.54
C GLU A 265 -13.75 3.97 -26.17
N PHE A 266 -12.79 3.24 -26.77
CA PHE A 266 -11.69 3.83 -27.54
C PHE A 266 -11.68 3.30 -29.00
N PRO A 267 -12.51 3.87 -29.89
CA PRO A 267 -12.61 3.44 -31.28
C PRO A 267 -11.26 3.49 -32.01
N GLY A 268 -10.91 2.41 -32.72
CA GLY A 268 -9.66 2.34 -33.49
C GLY A 268 -8.43 1.86 -32.69
N VAL A 269 -8.55 1.68 -31.38
CA VAL A 269 -7.45 1.16 -30.56
C VAL A 269 -7.09 -0.28 -30.94
N ARG A 270 -5.79 -0.58 -30.98
CA ARG A 270 -5.30 -1.94 -31.22
C ARG A 270 -4.98 -2.63 -29.90
N ASN A 271 -5.91 -3.45 -29.41
CA ASN A 271 -5.67 -4.25 -28.22
C ASN A 271 -4.59 -5.34 -28.47
N LYS A 272 -3.70 -5.50 -27.50
CA LYS A 272 -2.61 -6.48 -27.45
C LYS A 272 -2.75 -7.30 -26.17
N GLY A 273 -2.45 -8.59 -26.25
CA GLY A 273 -2.40 -9.47 -25.08
C GLY A 273 -1.02 -9.46 -24.42
N CYS A 274 -0.98 -9.46 -23.10
CA CYS A 274 0.26 -9.52 -22.32
C CYS A 274 0.96 -10.89 -22.45
N HIS A 275 2.16 -10.91 -23.01
CA HIS A 275 2.95 -12.14 -23.21
C HIS A 275 3.32 -12.83 -21.88
N PHE A 276 3.61 -12.05 -20.84
CA PHE A 276 3.86 -12.59 -19.50
C PHE A 276 2.67 -13.41 -18.98
N HIS A 277 1.45 -12.85 -19.09
CA HIS A 277 0.23 -13.56 -18.69
C HIS A 277 -0.04 -14.79 -19.57
N LEU A 278 0.27 -14.74 -20.87
CA LEU A 278 0.19 -15.90 -21.76
C LEU A 278 1.11 -17.03 -21.29
N ALA A 279 2.39 -16.72 -21.07
CA ALA A 279 3.38 -17.70 -20.61
C ALA A 279 2.99 -18.28 -19.24
N GLN A 280 2.48 -17.44 -18.33
CA GLN A 280 1.98 -17.88 -17.03
C GLN A 280 0.77 -18.82 -17.16
N ASN A 281 -0.17 -18.53 -18.06
CA ASN A 281 -1.31 -19.39 -18.33
C ASN A 281 -0.90 -20.75 -18.91
N VAL A 282 0.08 -20.78 -19.82
CA VAL A 282 0.67 -22.03 -20.33
C VAL A 282 1.24 -22.86 -19.18
N TYR A 283 2.01 -22.24 -18.28
CA TYR A 283 2.56 -22.96 -17.14
C TYR A 283 1.49 -23.45 -16.15
N ARG A 284 0.46 -22.64 -15.86
CA ARG A 284 -0.70 -23.09 -15.06
C ARG A 284 -1.35 -24.33 -15.65
N ARG A 285 -1.48 -24.39 -16.98
CA ARG A 285 -2.02 -25.57 -17.67
C ARG A 285 -1.13 -26.80 -17.49
N VAL A 286 0.19 -26.66 -17.59
CA VAL A 286 1.14 -27.75 -17.27
C VAL A 286 0.90 -28.28 -15.85
N GLN A 287 0.73 -27.39 -14.88
CA GLN A 287 0.47 -27.78 -13.49
C GLN A 287 -0.86 -28.53 -13.35
N MET A 288 -1.95 -28.00 -13.92
CA MET A 288 -3.28 -28.63 -13.89
C MET A 288 -3.31 -30.00 -14.58
N SER A 289 -2.44 -30.22 -15.57
CA SER A 289 -2.30 -31.50 -16.25
C SER A 289 -1.40 -32.49 -15.51
N GLY A 290 -0.87 -32.15 -14.33
CA GLY A 290 0.04 -33.02 -13.57
C GLY A 290 1.44 -33.14 -14.18
N LEU A 291 1.80 -32.26 -15.12
CA LEU A 291 3.05 -32.34 -15.90
C LEU A 291 4.21 -31.55 -15.27
N SER A 292 4.03 -30.98 -14.07
CA SER A 292 5.04 -30.16 -13.38
C SER A 292 6.37 -30.87 -13.20
N THR A 293 6.36 -32.12 -12.76
CA THR A 293 7.58 -32.91 -12.54
C THR A 293 8.31 -33.17 -13.86
N GLN A 294 7.57 -33.51 -14.93
CA GLN A 294 8.16 -33.71 -16.24
C GLN A 294 8.71 -32.40 -16.81
N TYR A 295 8.01 -31.28 -16.63
CA TYR A 295 8.49 -29.95 -17.02
C TYR A 295 9.79 -29.55 -16.31
N GLY A 296 9.94 -29.90 -15.04
CA GLY A 296 11.15 -29.62 -14.26
C GLY A 296 12.33 -30.53 -14.57
N ASN A 297 12.06 -31.80 -14.91
CA ASN A 297 13.10 -32.84 -15.03
C ASN A 297 13.46 -33.23 -16.48
N ASN A 298 12.69 -32.80 -17.47
CA ASN A 298 12.93 -33.10 -18.88
C ASN A 298 13.08 -31.81 -19.69
N GLU A 299 14.32 -31.49 -20.06
CA GLU A 299 14.67 -30.26 -20.78
C GLU A 299 13.99 -30.16 -22.15
N ASN A 300 13.95 -31.25 -22.92
CA ASN A 300 13.28 -31.28 -24.23
C ASN A 300 11.78 -30.98 -24.10
N PHE A 301 11.12 -31.57 -23.11
CA PHE A 301 9.71 -31.28 -22.83
C PHE A 301 9.51 -29.83 -22.36
N SER A 302 10.39 -29.33 -21.48
CA SER A 302 10.36 -27.93 -21.04
C SER A 302 10.49 -26.96 -22.21
N LEU A 303 11.41 -27.24 -23.14
CA LEU A 303 11.64 -26.44 -24.34
C LEU A 303 10.41 -26.45 -25.26
N LEU A 304 9.81 -27.63 -25.51
CA LEU A 304 8.58 -27.74 -26.30
C LEU A 304 7.44 -26.90 -25.72
N ILE A 305 7.26 -26.93 -24.41
CA ILE A 305 6.24 -26.10 -23.73
C ILE A 305 6.56 -24.61 -23.87
N ARG A 306 7.84 -24.21 -23.77
CA ARG A 306 8.27 -22.81 -23.96
C ARG A 306 8.12 -22.33 -25.41
N HIS A 307 8.10 -23.21 -26.39
CA HIS A 307 7.78 -22.84 -27.78
C HIS A 307 6.34 -22.33 -27.93
N ILE A 308 5.39 -22.81 -27.14
CA ILE A 308 3.97 -22.41 -27.23
C ILE A 308 3.79 -20.89 -27.10
N PRO A 309 4.22 -20.22 -26.01
CA PRO A 309 4.12 -18.77 -25.92
C PRO A 309 5.07 -18.04 -26.87
N ALA A 310 6.12 -18.69 -27.40
CA ALA A 310 7.00 -18.10 -28.40
C ALA A 310 6.34 -17.98 -29.79
N LEU A 311 5.28 -18.75 -30.05
CA LEU A 311 4.49 -18.65 -31.29
C LEU A 311 3.92 -17.24 -31.51
N ALA A 312 3.70 -16.48 -30.44
CA ALA A 312 3.23 -15.09 -30.51
C ALA A 312 4.19 -14.15 -31.26
N PHE A 313 5.45 -14.53 -31.42
CA PHE A 313 6.47 -13.76 -32.14
C PHE A 313 6.68 -14.24 -33.59
N LEU A 314 5.98 -15.27 -34.02
CA LEU A 314 6.04 -15.71 -35.41
C LEU A 314 5.17 -14.81 -36.30
N PRO A 315 5.62 -14.52 -37.54
CA PRO A 315 4.77 -13.89 -38.53
C PRO A 315 3.47 -14.71 -38.73
N PRO A 316 2.29 -14.08 -38.85
CA PRO A 316 1.00 -14.78 -38.96
C PRO A 316 0.96 -15.87 -40.04
N MET A 317 1.61 -15.61 -41.17
CA MET A 317 1.69 -16.57 -42.29
C MET A 317 2.47 -17.85 -41.95
N LYS A 318 3.48 -17.76 -41.08
CA LYS A 318 4.22 -18.94 -40.60
C LYS A 318 3.41 -19.70 -39.56
N PHE A 319 2.67 -19.00 -38.70
CA PHE A 319 1.80 -19.61 -37.70
C PHE A 319 0.66 -20.44 -38.34
N LEU A 320 -0.03 -19.89 -39.35
CA LEU A 320 -1.11 -20.63 -40.03
C LEU A 320 -0.61 -21.92 -40.70
N ARG A 321 0.59 -21.90 -41.28
CA ARG A 321 1.20 -23.11 -41.86
C ARG A 321 1.53 -24.19 -40.82
N LEU A 322 1.75 -23.81 -39.55
CA LEU A 322 1.97 -24.77 -38.46
C LEU A 322 0.68 -25.38 -37.91
N LEU A 323 -0.48 -24.76 -38.14
CA LEU A 323 -1.79 -25.27 -37.69
C LEU A 323 -2.49 -26.13 -38.76
N MET A 324 -2.12 -25.98 -40.03
CA MET A 324 -2.72 -26.70 -41.15
C MET A 324 -1.98 -28.00 -41.51
N ASN A 325 -0.88 -28.32 -40.81
CA ASN A 325 -0.07 -29.51 -40.97
C ASN A 325 0.01 -30.26 -39.63
#